data_AF-A0A2S2PAD7-F1
#
_entry.id   AF-A0A2S2PAD7-F1
#
_cell.length_a   1.000
_cell.length_b   1.000
_cell.length_c   1.000
_cell.angle_alpha   90.00
_cell.angle_beta   90.00
_cell.angle_gamma   90.00
#
_symmetry.space_group_name_H-M   'P 1'
#
loop_
_entity.id
_entity.type
_entity.pdbx_description
1 polymer ?
#
loop_
_entity_poly.entity_id
_entity_poly.type
_entity_poly.pdbx_seq_one_letter_code
_entity_poly.pdbx_strand_id
1 'polypeptide(L)'
;KYNSLWRDLEQFNLTRNMRADNDVDFATWLLQLGNGQLPEVDGVRDTVEIPREMVCDVANLIDFVFPQQMSLANIDEFARKIILCPRNDECRQVNRTMLQRIDGAHRSYTAIDS
;
A
#
# COMPACT_ATOMS: atom_id res chain seq x y z
N LYS A 1 18.18 -17.41 -15.01
CA LYS A 1 19.11 -17.97 -14.00
C LYS A 1 18.33 -19.01 -13.19
N TYR A 2 18.67 -20.30 -13.27
CA TYR A 2 18.09 -21.34 -12.41
C TYR A 2 19.21 -21.97 -11.60
N ASN A 3 19.06 -22.00 -10.28
CA ASN A 3 19.97 -22.69 -9.37
C ASN A 3 19.65 -24.19 -9.38
N SER A 4 20.66 -25.06 -9.47
CA SER A 4 20.47 -26.52 -9.50
C SER A 4 19.79 -27.07 -8.24
N LEU A 5 19.96 -26.39 -7.11
CA LEU A 5 19.38 -26.76 -5.82
C LEU A 5 17.85 -26.65 -5.78
N TRP A 6 17.20 -25.92 -6.72
CA TRP A 6 15.74 -25.81 -6.76
C TRP A 6 15.04 -27.16 -6.93
N ARG A 7 15.72 -28.16 -7.52
CA ARG A 7 15.17 -29.51 -7.73
C ARG A 7 15.08 -30.33 -6.44
N ASP A 8 15.87 -29.95 -5.43
CA ASP A 8 16.00 -30.68 -4.18
C ASP A 8 15.07 -30.11 -3.09
N LEU A 9 14.28 -29.09 -3.42
CA LEU A 9 13.35 -28.44 -2.50
C LEU A 9 11.94 -29.03 -2.63
N GLU A 10 11.28 -29.20 -1.49
CA GLU A 10 9.86 -29.54 -1.42
C GLU A 10 9.02 -28.27 -1.34
N GLN A 11 7.98 -28.17 -2.17
CA GLN A 11 7.08 -27.03 -2.19
C GLN A 11 5.79 -27.33 -1.42
N PHE A 12 5.53 -26.53 -0.40
CA PHE A 12 4.26 -26.51 0.32
C PHE A 12 3.44 -25.29 -0.11
N ASN A 13 2.13 -25.49 -0.33
CA ASN A 13 1.22 -24.43 -0.76
C ASN A 13 0.19 -24.13 0.34
N LEU A 14 0.03 -22.85 0.67
CA LEU A 14 -1.06 -22.38 1.51
C LEU A 14 -2.23 -21.97 0.60
N THR A 15 -3.44 -22.38 0.94
CA THR A 15 -4.64 -22.16 0.10
C THR A 15 -5.62 -21.13 0.69
N ARG A 16 -5.38 -20.65 1.92
CA ARG A 16 -6.25 -19.68 2.60
C ARG A 16 -5.50 -18.38 2.91
N ASN A 17 -6.11 -17.26 2.52
CA ASN A 17 -5.63 -15.92 2.88
C ASN A 17 -6.14 -15.53 4.28
N MET A 18 -5.26 -15.60 5.28
CA MET A 18 -5.59 -15.27 6.67
C MET A 18 -5.72 -13.76 6.94
N ARG A 19 -5.25 -12.89 6.03
CA ARG A 19 -5.21 -11.43 6.22
C ARG A 19 -6.47 -10.73 5.71
N ALA A 20 -7.11 -11.30 4.70
CA ALA A 20 -8.32 -10.79 4.08
C ALA A 20 -9.54 -11.69 4.36
N ASP A 21 -9.48 -12.53 5.40
CA ASP A 21 -10.51 -13.53 5.71
C ASP A 21 -11.88 -12.92 6.08
N ASN A 22 -11.91 -11.61 6.38
CA ASN A 22 -13.12 -10.82 6.62
C ASN A 22 -13.76 -10.25 5.33
N ASP A 23 -13.10 -10.38 4.18
CA ASP A 23 -13.56 -9.92 2.88
C ASP A 23 -13.25 -10.99 1.82
N VAL A 24 -14.20 -11.91 1.64
CA VAL A 24 -14.05 -13.12 0.81
C VAL A 24 -13.82 -12.76 -0.66
N ASP A 25 -14.49 -11.72 -1.15
CA ASP A 25 -14.40 -11.29 -2.55
C ASP A 25 -13.01 -10.69 -2.82
N PHE A 26 -12.54 -9.80 -1.95
CA PHE A 26 -11.19 -9.25 -2.03
C PHE A 26 -10.12 -10.34 -1.89
N ALA A 27 -10.27 -11.25 -0.92
CA ALA A 27 -9.33 -12.35 -0.71
C ALA A 27 -9.20 -13.26 -1.93
N THR A 28 -10.34 -13.56 -2.57
CA THR A 28 -10.39 -14.40 -3.79
C THR A 28 -9.72 -13.69 -4.96
N TRP A 29 -10.03 -12.42 -5.18
CA TRP A 29 -9.39 -11.62 -6.23
C TRP A 29 -7.87 -11.52 -6.03
N LEU A 30 -7.43 -11.25 -4.79
CA LEU A 30 -6.01 -11.13 -4.45
C LEU A 30 -5.25 -12.45 -4.64
N LEU A 31 -5.87 -13.60 -4.37
CA LEU A 31 -5.28 -14.92 -4.65
C LEU A 31 -5.12 -15.15 -6.15
N GLN A 32 -6.11 -14.79 -6.96
CA GLN A 32 -6.01 -14.89 -8.43
C GLN A 32 -4.90 -13.99 -8.98
N LEU A 33 -4.78 -12.76 -8.46
CA LEU A 33 -3.69 -11.84 -8.80
C LEU A 33 -2.32 -12.47 -8.48
N GLY A 34 -2.13 -12.97 -7.25
CA GLY A 34 -0.87 -13.57 -6.81
C GLY A 34 -0.48 -14.84 -7.58
N ASN A 35 -1.46 -15.58 -8.08
CA ASN A 35 -1.25 -16.77 -8.89
C ASN A 35 -1.06 -16.47 -10.39
N GLY A 36 -1.17 -15.21 -10.82
CA GLY A 36 -1.11 -14.85 -12.24
C GLY A 36 -2.28 -15.39 -13.06
N GLN A 37 -3.46 -15.52 -12.45
CA GLN A 37 -4.67 -16.08 -13.07
C GLN A 37 -5.60 -14.99 -13.62
N LEU A 38 -5.36 -13.72 -13.30
CA LEU A 38 -6.13 -12.62 -13.85
C LEU A 38 -5.81 -12.41 -15.34
N PRO A 39 -6.81 -12.05 -16.16
CA PRO A 39 -6.60 -11.81 -17.58
C PRO A 39 -5.77 -10.55 -17.82
N GLU A 40 -4.96 -10.59 -18.88
CA GLU A 40 -4.29 -9.41 -19.42
C GLU A 40 -5.31 -8.41 -19.97
N VAL A 41 -5.06 -7.12 -19.77
CA VAL A 41 -5.89 -6.03 -20.28
C VAL A 41 -5.48 -5.75 -21.73
N ASP A 42 -6.44 -5.81 -22.64
CA ASP A 42 -6.26 -5.53 -24.08
C ASP A 42 -5.08 -6.28 -24.75
N GLY A 43 -4.75 -7.47 -24.24
CA GLY A 43 -3.63 -8.30 -24.74
C GLY A 43 -2.23 -7.75 -24.40
N VAL A 44 -2.14 -6.82 -23.44
CA VAL A 44 -0.87 -6.29 -22.95
C VAL A 44 -0.35 -7.16 -21.82
N ARG A 45 0.82 -7.75 -22.02
CA ARG A 45 1.48 -8.59 -21.01
C ARG A 45 1.72 -7.84 -19.71
N ASP A 46 1.72 -8.59 -18.61
CA ASP A 46 1.99 -8.09 -17.25
C ASP A 46 1.02 -6.97 -16.82
N THR A 47 -0.21 -7.01 -17.32
CA THR A 47 -1.29 -6.12 -16.90
C THR A 47 -2.44 -6.90 -16.27
N VAL A 48 -3.18 -6.22 -15.40
CA VAL A 48 -4.38 -6.75 -14.73
C VAL A 48 -5.39 -5.63 -14.59
N GLU A 49 -6.68 -5.97 -14.68
CA GLU A 49 -7.75 -5.03 -14.37
C GLU A 49 -7.85 -4.85 -12.85
N ILE A 50 -7.78 -3.60 -12.38
CA ILE A 50 -7.99 -3.26 -10.97
C ILE A 50 -9.48 -2.95 -10.78
N PRO A 51 -10.17 -3.58 -9.81
CA PRO A 51 -11.57 -3.27 -9.52
C PRO A 51 -11.78 -1.78 -9.27
N ARG A 52 -12.82 -1.18 -9.86
CA ARG A 52 -13.02 0.28 -9.87
C ARG A 52 -13.19 0.84 -8.47
N GLU A 53 -13.79 0.06 -7.58
CA GLU A 53 -13.97 0.36 -6.16
C GLU A 53 -12.65 0.48 -5.38
N MET A 54 -11.54 -0.05 -5.92
CA MET A 54 -10.19 0.07 -5.34
C MET A 54 -9.41 1.27 -5.88
N VAL A 55 -9.97 1.99 -6.87
CA VAL A 55 -9.34 3.15 -7.50
C VAL A 55 -9.91 4.42 -6.88
N CYS A 56 -9.03 5.31 -6.41
CA CYS A 56 -9.42 6.62 -5.91
C CYS A 56 -8.34 7.67 -6.18
N ASP A 57 -8.75 8.94 -6.19
CA ASP A 57 -7.82 10.06 -6.28
C ASP A 57 -6.97 10.17 -5.02
N VAL A 58 -5.72 10.61 -5.16
CA VAL A 58 -4.78 10.75 -4.03
C VAL A 58 -5.34 11.66 -2.93
N ALA A 59 -6.03 12.75 -3.28
CA ALA A 59 -6.64 13.64 -2.29
C ALA A 59 -7.75 12.93 -1.48
N ASN A 60 -8.59 12.15 -2.16
CA ASN A 60 -9.65 11.36 -1.53
C ASN A 60 -9.07 10.26 -0.64
N LEU A 61 -7.98 9.61 -1.07
CA LEU A 61 -7.27 8.62 -0.26
C LEU A 61 -6.68 9.24 1.01
N ILE A 62 -6.05 10.42 0.90
CA ILE A 62 -5.49 11.13 2.06
C ILE A 62 -6.60 11.45 3.06
N ASP A 63 -7.74 11.97 2.60
CA ASP A 63 -8.87 12.32 3.47
C ASP A 63 -9.59 11.11 4.07
N PHE A 64 -9.58 9.98 3.36
CA PHE A 64 -10.09 8.71 3.88
C PHE A 64 -9.22 8.16 5.01
N VAL A 65 -7.90 8.19 4.82
CA VAL A 65 -6.95 7.62 5.79
C VAL A 65 -6.79 8.57 6.98
N PHE A 66 -6.59 9.86 6.74
CA PHE A 66 -6.19 10.82 7.75
C PHE A 66 -7.19 11.96 7.93
N PRO A 67 -7.45 12.40 9.18
CA PRO A 67 -8.27 13.57 9.45
C PRO A 67 -7.75 14.84 8.74
N GLN A 68 -8.64 15.75 8.39
CA GLN A 68 -8.24 17.06 7.83
C GLN A 68 -7.56 17.97 8.85
N GLN A 69 -7.81 17.75 10.15
CA GLN A 69 -7.17 18.44 11.26
C GLN A 69 -6.58 17.40 12.21
N MET A 70 -5.28 17.48 12.46
CA MET A 70 -4.58 16.55 13.34
C MET A 70 -3.86 17.33 14.42
N SER A 71 -3.70 16.72 15.59
CA SER A 71 -2.92 17.26 16.69
C SER A 71 -2.32 16.11 17.48
N LEU A 72 -1.43 16.43 18.44
CA LEU A 72 -0.93 15.42 19.37
C LEU A 72 -2.04 14.87 20.30
N ALA A 73 -3.16 15.58 20.44
CA ALA A 73 -4.28 15.15 21.29
C ALA A 73 -5.08 13.99 20.70
N ASN A 74 -5.08 13.81 19.36
CA ASN A 74 -5.80 12.74 18.67
C ASN A 74 -4.88 11.79 17.90
N ILE A 75 -3.62 11.67 18.31
CA ILE A 75 -2.60 10.89 17.61
C ILE A 75 -2.99 9.42 17.43
N ASP A 76 -3.68 8.83 18.40
CA ASP A 76 -4.10 7.42 18.36
C ASP A 76 -5.05 7.11 17.18
N GLU A 77 -5.77 8.11 16.66
CA GLU A 77 -6.68 7.96 15.52
C GLU A 77 -5.96 7.71 14.19
N PHE A 78 -4.68 8.11 14.09
CA PHE A 78 -3.92 8.05 12.84
C PHE A 78 -2.53 7.44 12.96
N ALA A 79 -2.02 7.22 14.17
CA ALA A 79 -0.69 6.64 14.40
C ALA A 79 -0.50 5.25 13.75
N ARG A 80 -1.59 4.50 13.60
CA ARG A 80 -1.58 3.15 13.00
C ARG A 80 -1.90 3.13 11.51
N LYS A 81 -2.09 4.29 10.89
CA LYS A 81 -2.50 4.42 9.49
C LYS A 81 -1.32 4.82 8.63
N ILE A 82 -1.26 4.29 7.41
CA ILE A 82 -0.18 4.54 6.46
C ILE A 82 -0.74 4.73 5.06
N ILE A 83 -0.04 5.51 4.25
CA ILE A 83 -0.20 5.55 2.79
C ILE A 83 1.12 5.07 2.20
N LEU A 84 1.05 4.04 1.35
CA LEU A 84 2.20 3.52 0.62
C LEU A 84 2.21 4.14 -0.78
N CYS A 85 3.38 4.62 -1.21
CA CYS A 85 3.58 5.14 -2.57
C CYS A 85 4.63 4.28 -3.27
N PRO A 86 4.51 4.08 -4.60
CA PRO A 86 5.51 3.34 -5.35
C PRO A 86 6.85 4.09 -5.45
N ARG A 87 6.84 5.44 -5.35
CA ARG A 87 8.05 6.26 -5.40
C ARG A 87 8.20 7.19 -4.19
N ASN A 88 9.47 7.53 -3.91
CA ASN A 88 9.82 8.38 -2.77
C ASN A 88 9.41 9.85 -2.95
N ASP A 89 9.41 10.38 -4.17
CA ASP A 89 8.96 11.74 -4.48
C ASP A 89 7.47 11.92 -4.21
N GLU A 90 6.64 10.95 -4.62
CA GLU A 90 5.21 10.89 -4.30
C GLU A 90 4.97 10.80 -2.79
N CYS A 91 5.70 9.89 -2.11
CA CYS A 91 5.63 9.76 -0.65
C CYS A 91 5.98 11.09 0.05
N ARG A 92 7.01 11.80 -0.41
CA ARG A 92 7.38 13.12 0.12
C ARG A 92 6.27 14.16 -0.10
N GLN A 93 5.56 14.12 -1.23
CA GLN A 93 4.45 15.02 -1.47
C GLN A 93 3.29 14.75 -0.49
N VAL A 94 2.90 13.49 -0.31
CA VAL A 94 1.89 13.09 0.67
C VAL A 94 2.31 13.52 2.08
N ASN A 95 3.55 13.22 2.49
CA ASN A 95 4.06 13.60 3.81
C ASN A 95 4.07 15.11 4.04
N ARG A 96 4.41 15.93 3.02
CA ARG A 96 4.34 17.40 3.14
C ARG A 96 2.91 17.89 3.36
N THR A 97 1.95 17.37 2.59
CA THR A 97 0.52 17.69 2.77
C THR A 97 0.04 17.31 4.17
N MET A 98 0.50 16.16 4.67
CA MET A 98 0.16 15.66 6.00
C MET A 98 0.73 16.51 7.12
N LEU A 99 2.00 16.91 7.03
CA LEU A 99 2.63 17.79 8.02
C LEU A 99 1.94 19.15 8.12
N GLN A 100 1.36 19.67 7.03
CA GLN A 100 0.60 20.92 7.03
C GLN A 100 -0.74 20.83 7.78
N ARG A 101 -1.29 19.62 7.96
CA ARG A 101 -2.55 19.39 8.69
C ARG A 101 -2.36 19.21 10.20
N ILE A 102 -1.12 19.04 10.66
CA ILE A 102 -0.81 18.85 12.08
C ILE A 102 -0.70 20.22 12.74
N ASP A 103 -1.58 20.48 13.70
CA ASP A 103 -1.46 21.63 14.59
C ASP A 103 -0.32 21.39 15.59
N GLY A 104 0.56 22.39 15.70
CA GLY A 104 1.74 22.34 16.55
C GLY A 104 2.94 23.07 15.98
N ALA A 105 4.00 23.15 16.79
CA ALA A 105 5.22 23.82 16.40
C ALA A 105 6.01 22.99 15.37
N HIS A 106 6.30 23.59 14.21
CA HIS A 106 7.21 23.01 13.22
C HIS A 106 8.64 22.94 13.78
N ARG A 107 9.30 21.80 13.57
CA ARG A 107 10.71 21.59 13.95
C ARG A 107 11.48 21.02 12.77
N SER A 108 12.59 21.65 12.42
CA SER A 108 13.53 21.17 11.41
C SER A 108 14.74 20.55 12.08
N TYR A 109 15.19 19.40 11.58
CA TYR A 109 16.44 18.76 11.99
C TYR A 109 17.33 18.62 10.76
N THR A 110 18.52 19.20 10.80
CA THR A 110 19.47 19.18 9.68
C THR A 110 20.40 17.98 9.82
N ALA A 111 20.63 17.27 8.72
CA ALA A 111 21.63 16.20 8.68
C ALA A 111 23.05 16.78 8.78
N ILE A 112 23.98 16.01 9.36
CA ILE A 112 25.40 16.32 9.33
C ILE A 112 26.00 15.46 8.23
N ASP A 113 26.27 16.07 7.08
CA ASP A 113 27.03 15.44 6.00
C ASP A 113 28.51 15.80 6.22
N SER A 114 29.35 14.79 6.46
CA SER A 114 30.82 14.93 6.61
C SER A 114 31.54 14.85 5.26
#